data_AF-A0A6A4WVF2-F1
#
_entry.id   AF-A0A6A4WVF2-F1
#
_cell.length_a   1.000
_cell.length_b   1.000
_cell.length_c   1.000
_cell.angle_alpha   90.00
_cell.angle_beta   90.00
_cell.angle_gamma   90.00
#
_symmetry.space_group_name_H-M   'P 1'
#
loop_
_entity.id
_entity.type
_entity.pdbx_description
1 polymer ?
#
loop_
_entity_poly.entity_id
_entity_poly.type
_entity_poly.pdbx_seq_one_letter_code
_entity_poly.pdbx_strand_id
1 'polypeptide(L)'
;MKYVVAVHKWYRNHHNAGAWLAQKEGTVRPQLPAETRWNSQVDTLKSFIRNRQAYVAISAEHEPEMDETVTQRVNSLGLYRSIQDLVCQLEPIAEGVDRLQSDSATLADTVAVFQDLLDNQALAPHHATLERRKSQAVTSLHLAAYLVHPRYMGQNLTTEEFDEAMAQFKEDLHPQITKFHGQLPPFPSSFFSAGMKQLPPTEWWCGAAQRPGVSKELGDAAMSLLSKPPSSASIERTFSSFGLVQTKLRNRLGHATAEKLVFCYRMLQGTAAEDDDE
;
A
#
# COMPACT_ATOMS: atom_id res chain seq x y z
N MET A 1 -20.63 -2.38 7.08
CA MET A 1 -19.72 -3.04 8.04
C MET A 1 -20.44 -3.79 9.17
N LYS A 2 -21.23 -3.14 10.04
CA LYS A 2 -21.86 -3.78 11.23
C LYS A 2 -22.57 -5.13 10.96
N TYR A 3 -23.29 -5.23 9.84
CA TYR A 3 -24.03 -6.43 9.46
C TYR A 3 -23.11 -7.61 9.13
N VAL A 4 -22.03 -7.35 8.38
CA VAL A 4 -21.01 -8.34 8.02
C VAL A 4 -20.29 -8.84 9.27
N VAL A 5 -19.86 -7.93 10.15
CA VAL A 5 -19.17 -8.27 11.40
C VAL A 5 -20.01 -9.20 12.27
N ALA A 6 -21.31 -8.96 12.37
CA ALA A 6 -22.20 -9.82 13.15
C ALA A 6 -22.32 -11.24 12.57
N VAL A 7 -22.45 -11.37 11.23
CA VAL A 7 -22.43 -12.67 10.56
C VAL A 7 -21.10 -13.38 10.85
N HIS A 8 -19.98 -12.70 10.66
CA HIS A 8 -18.65 -13.26 10.90
C HIS A 8 -18.43 -13.67 12.36
N LYS A 9 -18.89 -12.87 13.33
CA LYS A 9 -18.84 -13.22 14.74
C LYS A 9 -19.64 -14.48 15.03
N TRP A 10 -20.84 -14.62 14.45
CA TRP A 10 -21.67 -15.81 14.64
C TRP A 10 -20.94 -17.08 14.15
N TYR A 11 -20.44 -17.07 12.91
CA TYR A 11 -19.68 -18.20 12.34
C TYR A 11 -18.36 -18.49 13.07
N ARG A 12 -17.73 -17.50 13.71
CA ARG A 12 -16.50 -17.70 14.47
C ARG A 12 -16.71 -18.20 15.90
N ASN A 13 -17.82 -17.83 16.53
CA ASN A 13 -18.06 -18.07 17.94
C ASN A 13 -18.95 -19.30 18.21
N HIS A 14 -19.66 -19.80 17.20
CA HIS A 14 -20.49 -21.00 17.32
C HIS A 14 -19.76 -22.18 16.69
N HIS A 15 -19.53 -23.23 17.50
CA HIS A 15 -18.76 -24.40 17.10
C HIS A 15 -19.34 -25.07 15.83
N ASN A 16 -20.66 -25.30 15.82
CA ASN A 16 -21.34 -25.93 14.68
C ASN A 16 -21.22 -25.07 13.41
N ALA A 17 -21.51 -23.77 13.51
CA ALA A 17 -21.43 -22.85 12.38
C ALA A 17 -20.04 -22.80 11.74
N GLY A 18 -18.99 -22.75 12.57
CA GLY A 18 -17.60 -22.78 12.09
C GLY A 18 -17.26 -24.10 11.39
N ALA A 19 -17.74 -25.23 11.92
CA ALA A 19 -17.54 -26.54 11.32
C ALA A 19 -18.28 -26.70 9.98
N TRP A 20 -19.55 -26.28 9.90
CA TRP A 20 -20.33 -26.31 8.65
C TRP A 20 -19.67 -25.49 7.55
N LEU A 21 -19.15 -24.30 7.90
CA LEU A 21 -18.45 -23.47 6.93
C LEU A 21 -17.17 -24.14 6.44
N ALA A 22 -16.38 -24.73 7.34
CA ALA A 22 -15.14 -25.41 6.99
C ALA A 22 -15.34 -26.65 6.10
N GLN A 23 -16.54 -27.26 6.11
CA GLN A 23 -16.89 -28.38 5.24
C GLN A 23 -17.23 -27.95 3.81
N LYS A 24 -17.54 -26.67 3.56
CA LYS A 24 -17.84 -26.17 2.21
C LYS A 24 -16.55 -25.78 1.49
N GLU A 25 -16.37 -26.30 0.27
CA GLU A 25 -15.20 -26.00 -0.56
C GLU A 25 -15.10 -24.51 -0.93
N GLY A 26 -13.87 -24.02 -1.08
CA GLY A 26 -13.60 -22.64 -1.52
C GLY A 26 -13.83 -21.54 -0.46
N THR A 27 -14.35 -21.89 0.72
CA THR A 27 -14.58 -20.97 1.82
C THR A 27 -13.29 -20.55 2.52
N VAL A 28 -13.36 -19.44 3.24
CA VAL A 28 -12.27 -18.93 4.08
C VAL A 28 -12.77 -18.66 5.48
N ARG A 29 -11.85 -18.68 6.46
CA ARG A 29 -12.18 -18.24 7.80
C ARG A 29 -12.68 -16.78 7.77
N PRO A 30 -13.84 -16.47 8.38
CA PRO A 30 -14.37 -15.11 8.38
C PRO A 30 -13.39 -14.13 9.02
N GLN A 31 -13.01 -13.07 8.28
CA GLN A 31 -12.10 -12.05 8.78
C GLN A 31 -12.87 -11.02 9.60
N LEU A 32 -12.27 -10.54 10.70
CA LEU A 32 -12.85 -9.47 11.50
C LEU A 32 -11.99 -8.23 11.32
N PRO A 33 -12.60 -7.04 11.30
CA PRO A 33 -11.85 -5.81 11.13
C PRO A 33 -10.99 -5.57 12.37
N ALA A 34 -9.73 -5.23 12.14
CA ALA A 34 -8.83 -4.71 13.16
C ALA A 34 -8.99 -3.19 13.26
N GLU A 35 -8.82 -2.66 14.46
CA GLU A 35 -8.93 -1.21 14.71
C GLU A 35 -7.77 -0.43 14.09
N THR A 36 -6.57 -1.02 14.05
CA THR A 36 -5.34 -0.33 13.65
C THR A 36 -4.94 -0.55 12.19
N ARG A 37 -5.55 -1.51 11.49
CA ARG A 37 -5.19 -1.86 10.11
C ARG A 37 -6.36 -1.62 9.17
N TRP A 38 -6.32 -0.53 8.41
CA TRP A 38 -7.40 -0.12 7.51
C TRP A 38 -7.81 -1.23 6.53
N ASN A 39 -6.84 -1.93 5.94
CA ASN A 39 -7.08 -2.96 4.92
C ASN A 39 -7.88 -4.16 5.45
N SER A 40 -7.86 -4.41 6.76
CA SER A 40 -8.70 -5.45 7.39
C SER A 40 -10.20 -5.21 7.22
N GLN A 41 -10.63 -3.96 7.00
CA GLN A 41 -12.01 -3.64 6.67
C GLN A 41 -12.39 -4.22 5.31
N VAL A 42 -11.50 -4.10 4.31
CA VAL A 42 -11.69 -4.65 2.97
C VAL A 42 -11.63 -6.17 3.01
N ASP A 43 -10.69 -6.76 3.74
CA ASP A 43 -10.59 -8.22 3.92
C ASP A 43 -11.84 -8.82 4.57
N THR A 44 -12.44 -8.09 5.51
CA THR A 44 -13.71 -8.47 6.14
C THR A 44 -14.83 -8.54 5.11
N LEU A 45 -14.92 -7.56 4.21
CA LEU A 45 -15.95 -7.55 3.17
C LEU A 45 -15.68 -8.62 2.09
N LYS A 46 -14.42 -8.76 1.64
CA LYS A 46 -14.00 -9.77 0.66
C LYS A 46 -14.24 -11.20 1.16
N SER A 47 -13.93 -11.49 2.42
CA SER A 47 -14.22 -12.81 3.00
C SER A 47 -15.72 -13.09 3.12
N PHE A 48 -16.56 -12.07 3.35
CA PHE A 48 -18.01 -12.23 3.29
C PHE A 48 -18.47 -12.58 1.88
N ILE A 49 -17.97 -11.85 0.86
CA ILE A 49 -18.31 -12.09 -0.54
C ILE A 49 -17.93 -13.52 -0.94
N ARG A 50 -16.71 -13.94 -0.59
CA ARG A 50 -16.19 -15.28 -0.89
C ARG A 50 -17.03 -16.39 -0.25
N ASN A 51 -17.46 -16.19 0.99
CA ASN A 51 -18.26 -17.18 1.72
C ASN A 51 -19.76 -17.11 1.42
N ARG A 52 -20.23 -16.17 0.60
CA ARG A 52 -21.67 -15.88 0.43
C ARG A 52 -22.48 -17.11 0.05
N GLN A 53 -22.02 -17.87 -0.94
CA GLN A 53 -22.74 -19.05 -1.42
C GLN A 53 -22.86 -20.11 -0.32
N ALA A 54 -21.77 -20.35 0.42
CA ALA A 54 -21.76 -21.26 1.56
C ALA A 54 -22.69 -20.78 2.68
N TYR A 55 -22.70 -19.49 3.00
CA TYR A 55 -23.60 -18.93 4.02
C TYR A 55 -25.07 -19.14 3.69
N VAL A 56 -25.46 -18.98 2.42
CA VAL A 56 -26.84 -19.20 1.97
C VAL A 56 -27.19 -20.69 2.03
N ALA A 57 -26.31 -21.57 1.57
CA ALA A 57 -26.53 -23.02 1.63
C ALA A 57 -26.68 -23.52 3.08
N ILE A 58 -25.77 -23.12 3.98
CA ILE A 58 -25.83 -23.46 5.39
C ILE A 58 -27.13 -22.95 6.03
N SER A 59 -27.59 -21.76 5.62
CA SER A 59 -28.87 -21.23 6.13
C SER A 59 -30.10 -22.01 5.71
N ALA A 60 -30.05 -22.71 4.57
CA ALA A 60 -31.11 -23.61 4.16
C ALA A 60 -30.97 -25.00 4.81
N GLU A 61 -29.75 -25.51 4.97
CA GLU A 61 -29.47 -26.84 5.52
C GLU A 61 -29.70 -26.92 7.04
N HIS A 62 -29.44 -25.84 7.77
CA HIS A 62 -29.46 -25.78 9.23
C HIS A 62 -30.42 -24.71 9.78
N GLU A 63 -31.49 -24.40 9.05
CA GLU A 63 -32.47 -23.36 9.40
C GLU A 63 -32.90 -23.36 10.89
N PRO A 64 -33.23 -24.51 11.53
CA PRO A 64 -33.68 -24.53 12.94
C PRO A 64 -32.61 -24.12 13.96
N GLU A 65 -31.33 -24.28 13.61
CA GLU A 65 -30.18 -24.00 14.49
C GLU A 65 -29.61 -22.59 14.24
N MET A 66 -30.05 -21.91 13.19
CA MET A 66 -29.52 -20.61 12.80
C MET A 66 -30.19 -19.45 13.54
N ASP A 67 -29.38 -18.44 13.85
CA ASP A 67 -29.90 -17.16 14.34
C ASP A 67 -30.70 -16.45 13.24
N GLU A 68 -31.95 -16.09 13.52
CA GLU A 68 -32.87 -15.48 12.56
C GLU A 68 -32.28 -14.20 11.92
N THR A 69 -31.59 -13.39 12.72
CA THR A 69 -30.98 -12.15 12.24
C THR A 69 -29.80 -12.44 11.30
N VAL A 70 -29.00 -13.46 11.56
CA VAL A 70 -27.93 -13.93 10.67
C VAL A 70 -28.53 -14.48 9.38
N THR A 71 -29.57 -15.32 9.47
CA THR A 71 -30.29 -15.89 8.32
C THR A 71 -30.82 -14.81 7.39
N GLN A 72 -31.50 -13.79 7.93
CA GLN A 72 -31.99 -12.65 7.14
C GLN A 72 -30.86 -11.90 6.43
N ARG A 73 -29.72 -11.72 7.08
CA ARG A 73 -28.58 -10.98 6.52
C ARG A 73 -27.87 -11.73 5.41
N VAL A 74 -27.63 -13.03 5.57
CA VAL A 74 -26.94 -13.84 4.54
C VAL A 74 -27.83 -14.02 3.31
N ASN A 75 -29.14 -14.03 3.47
CA ASN A 75 -30.10 -14.13 2.37
C ASN A 75 -30.44 -12.77 1.71
N SER A 76 -30.07 -11.64 2.31
CA SER A 76 -30.32 -10.31 1.74
C SER A 76 -29.46 -10.05 0.48
N LEU A 77 -30.10 -10.08 -0.69
CA LEU A 77 -29.47 -9.70 -1.96
C LEU A 77 -29.09 -8.22 -2.00
N GLY A 78 -29.91 -7.35 -1.41
CA GLY A 78 -29.62 -5.92 -1.33
C GLY A 78 -28.34 -5.64 -0.53
N LEU A 79 -28.21 -6.26 0.65
CA LEU A 79 -26.99 -6.15 1.45
C LEU A 79 -25.76 -6.65 0.68
N TYR A 80 -25.86 -7.77 -0.02
CA TYR A 80 -24.75 -8.31 -0.78
C TYR A 80 -24.29 -7.37 -1.90
N ARG A 81 -25.22 -6.81 -2.69
CA ARG A 81 -24.88 -5.82 -3.71
C ARG A 81 -24.18 -4.61 -3.11
N SER A 82 -24.72 -4.06 -2.02
CA SER A 82 -24.06 -2.94 -1.33
C SER A 82 -22.67 -3.29 -0.78
N ILE A 83 -22.42 -4.55 -0.40
CA ILE A 83 -21.09 -5.00 0.01
C ILE A 83 -20.14 -5.04 -1.19
N GLN A 84 -20.59 -5.53 -2.34
CA GLN A 84 -19.80 -5.54 -3.57
C GLN A 84 -19.44 -4.12 -4.01
N ASP A 85 -20.43 -3.23 -4.06
CA ASP A 85 -20.22 -1.82 -4.42
C ASP A 85 -19.22 -1.13 -3.48
N LEU A 86 -19.30 -1.43 -2.18
CA LEU A 86 -18.38 -0.90 -1.18
C LEU A 86 -16.96 -1.45 -1.35
N VAL A 87 -16.80 -2.73 -1.69
CA VAL A 87 -15.48 -3.31 -1.98
C VAL A 87 -14.86 -2.65 -3.22
N CYS A 88 -15.63 -2.45 -4.29
CA CYS A 88 -15.16 -1.75 -5.49
C CYS A 88 -14.61 -0.34 -5.20
N GLN A 89 -15.14 0.34 -4.18
CA GLN A 89 -14.66 1.66 -3.75
C GLN A 89 -13.45 1.58 -2.80
N LEU A 90 -13.45 0.65 -1.85
CA LEU A 90 -12.40 0.59 -0.83
C LEU A 90 -11.13 -0.13 -1.30
N GLU A 91 -11.24 -1.03 -2.27
CA GLU A 91 -10.12 -1.83 -2.77
C GLU A 91 -9.01 -0.97 -3.41
N PRO A 92 -9.29 -0.01 -4.31
CA PRO A 92 -8.24 0.87 -4.85
C PRO A 92 -7.51 1.67 -3.75
N ILE A 93 -8.25 2.08 -2.71
CA ILE A 93 -7.67 2.79 -1.57
C ILE A 93 -6.74 1.86 -0.77
N ALA A 94 -7.17 0.62 -0.52
CA ALA A 94 -6.37 -0.37 0.19
C ALA A 94 -5.08 -0.72 -0.56
N GLU A 95 -5.16 -0.91 -1.88
CA GLU A 95 -4.01 -1.15 -2.76
C GLU A 95 -3.04 0.04 -2.77
N GLY A 96 -3.58 1.27 -2.83
CA GLY A 96 -2.77 2.49 -2.70
C GLY A 96 -2.04 2.57 -1.37
N VAL A 97 -2.72 2.23 -0.26
CA VAL A 97 -2.09 2.16 1.07
C VAL A 97 -0.99 1.10 1.10
N ASP A 98 -1.24 -0.11 0.60
CA ASP A 98 -0.25 -1.19 0.56
C ASP A 98 1.00 -0.79 -0.24
N ARG A 99 0.80 -0.12 -1.39
CA ARG A 99 1.89 0.41 -2.21
C ARG A 99 2.75 1.40 -1.43
N LEU A 100 2.16 2.32 -0.66
CA LEU A 100 2.91 3.30 0.14
C LEU A 100 3.57 2.70 1.39
N GLN A 101 3.17 1.49 1.81
CA GLN A 101 3.75 0.78 2.95
C GLN A 101 4.89 -0.18 2.56
N SER A 102 5.11 -0.38 1.26
CA SER A 102 6.22 -1.17 0.71
C SER A 102 7.59 -0.63 1.15
N ASP A 103 8.59 -1.51 1.27
CA ASP A 103 9.99 -1.11 1.52
C ASP A 103 10.61 -0.35 0.34
N SER A 104 10.10 -0.57 -0.87
CA SER A 104 10.59 0.10 -2.09
C SER A 104 9.85 1.39 -2.41
N ALA A 105 8.87 1.79 -1.58
CA ALA A 105 8.08 2.99 -1.81
C ALA A 105 8.90 4.25 -1.52
N THR A 106 8.68 5.27 -2.34
CA THR A 106 9.34 6.58 -2.27
C THR A 106 8.30 7.67 -2.05
N LEU A 107 8.73 8.88 -1.66
CA LEU A 107 7.83 10.05 -1.58
C LEU A 107 7.08 10.31 -2.89
N ALA A 108 7.67 9.96 -4.04
CA ALA A 108 7.03 10.12 -5.34
C ALA A 108 5.78 9.25 -5.49
N ASP A 109 5.78 8.05 -4.89
CA ASP A 109 4.65 7.12 -4.99
C ASP A 109 3.37 7.69 -4.35
N THR A 110 3.49 8.58 -3.36
CA THR A 110 2.33 9.28 -2.77
C THR A 110 1.58 10.07 -3.83
N VAL A 111 2.28 10.82 -4.68
CA VAL A 111 1.67 11.61 -5.75
C VAL A 111 1.01 10.70 -6.78
N ALA A 112 1.72 9.65 -7.20
CA ALA A 112 1.21 8.67 -8.15
C ALA A 112 -0.08 8.00 -7.64
N VAL A 113 -0.10 7.56 -6.37
CA VAL A 113 -1.28 6.93 -5.77
C VAL A 113 -2.47 7.89 -5.73
N PHE A 114 -2.27 9.16 -5.38
CA PHE A 114 -3.39 10.11 -5.41
C PHE A 114 -3.90 10.37 -6.82
N GLN A 115 -3.03 10.42 -7.84
CA GLN A 115 -3.45 10.53 -9.24
C GLN A 115 -4.26 9.28 -9.66
N ASP A 116 -3.76 8.08 -9.39
CA ASP A 116 -4.45 6.82 -9.68
C ASP A 116 -5.85 6.76 -9.01
N LEU A 117 -5.97 7.26 -7.78
CA LEU A 117 -7.24 7.32 -7.05
C LEU A 117 -8.22 8.35 -7.62
N LEU A 118 -7.72 9.50 -8.10
CA LEU A 118 -8.54 10.56 -8.71
C LEU A 118 -8.98 10.20 -10.14
N ASP A 119 -8.24 9.32 -10.83
CA ASP A 119 -8.61 8.81 -12.14
C ASP A 119 -9.59 7.62 -12.05
N ASN A 120 -9.76 7.03 -10.86
CA ASN A 120 -10.62 5.87 -10.67
C ASN A 120 -12.11 6.23 -10.63
N GLN A 121 -12.86 5.79 -11.65
CA GLN A 121 -14.30 6.07 -11.78
C GLN A 121 -15.15 5.58 -10.61
N ALA A 122 -14.76 4.50 -9.92
CA ALA A 122 -15.49 4.01 -8.75
C ALA A 122 -15.43 5.01 -7.59
N LEU A 123 -14.41 5.87 -7.57
CA LEU A 123 -14.17 6.89 -6.56
C LEU A 123 -14.70 8.27 -6.94
N ALA A 124 -15.30 8.44 -8.13
CA ALA A 124 -15.89 9.70 -8.59
C ALA A 124 -16.80 10.39 -7.54
N PRO A 125 -17.68 9.67 -6.80
CA PRO A 125 -18.50 10.29 -5.75
C PRO A 125 -17.70 10.90 -4.58
N HIS A 126 -16.44 10.49 -4.40
CA HIS A 126 -15.57 10.85 -3.29
C HIS A 126 -14.40 11.77 -3.68
N HIS A 127 -14.33 12.24 -4.94
CA HIS A 127 -13.22 13.07 -5.44
C HIS A 127 -12.95 14.29 -4.55
N ALA A 128 -13.97 15.01 -4.10
CA ALA A 128 -13.78 16.16 -3.20
C ALA A 128 -13.10 15.78 -1.88
N THR A 129 -13.36 14.57 -1.36
CA THR A 129 -12.68 14.06 -0.18
C THR A 129 -11.25 13.66 -0.49
N LEU A 130 -11.01 13.01 -1.65
CA LEU A 130 -9.67 12.63 -2.09
C LEU A 130 -8.78 13.84 -2.32
N GLU A 131 -9.27 14.88 -2.98
CA GLU A 131 -8.53 16.14 -3.21
C GLU A 131 -8.15 16.80 -1.88
N ARG A 132 -9.10 16.88 -0.95
CA ARG A 132 -8.81 17.39 0.40
C ARG A 132 -7.76 16.54 1.14
N ARG A 133 -7.73 15.23 0.92
CA ARG A 133 -6.72 14.35 1.52
C ARG A 133 -5.37 14.52 0.83
N LYS A 134 -5.35 14.67 -0.50
CA LYS A 134 -4.16 14.98 -1.28
C LYS A 134 -3.51 16.26 -0.77
N SER A 135 -4.27 17.34 -0.59
CA SER A 135 -3.73 18.61 -0.07
C SER A 135 -3.24 18.56 1.38
N GLN A 136 -3.70 17.61 2.18
CA GLN A 136 -3.20 17.37 3.54
C GLN A 136 -1.92 16.53 3.57
N ALA A 137 -1.74 15.63 2.61
CA ALA A 137 -0.68 14.63 2.63
C ALA A 137 0.50 14.99 1.71
N VAL A 138 0.21 15.53 0.52
CA VAL A 138 1.21 15.89 -0.48
C VAL A 138 1.81 17.24 -0.13
N THR A 139 3.14 17.31 -0.21
CA THR A 139 3.92 18.52 0.03
C THR A 139 4.86 18.75 -1.15
N SER A 140 5.47 19.94 -1.22
CA SER A 140 6.51 20.27 -2.21
C SER A 140 7.60 19.19 -2.35
N LEU A 141 7.99 18.52 -1.27
CA LEU A 141 8.99 17.43 -1.31
C LEU A 141 8.48 16.18 -2.04
N HIS A 142 7.20 15.85 -1.91
CA HIS A 142 6.58 14.76 -2.66
C HIS A 142 6.53 15.09 -4.15
N LEU A 143 6.15 16.33 -4.48
CA LEU A 143 6.13 16.82 -5.86
C LEU A 143 7.55 16.84 -6.46
N ALA A 144 8.56 17.30 -5.72
CA ALA A 144 9.95 17.29 -6.13
C ALA A 144 10.49 15.86 -6.36
N ALA A 145 10.15 14.91 -5.47
CA ALA A 145 10.51 13.51 -5.67
C ALA A 145 9.82 12.93 -6.92
N TYR A 146 8.54 13.25 -7.13
CA TYR A 146 7.76 12.84 -8.30
C TYR A 146 8.31 13.42 -9.62
N LEU A 147 8.79 14.66 -9.58
CA LEU A 147 9.43 15.37 -10.68
C LEU A 147 10.69 14.63 -11.17
N VAL A 148 11.58 14.25 -10.25
CA VAL A 148 12.86 13.57 -10.57
C VAL A 148 12.75 12.05 -10.62
N HIS A 149 11.57 11.48 -10.49
CA HIS A 149 11.39 10.02 -10.54
C HIS A 149 11.48 9.51 -11.99
N PRO A 150 12.38 8.57 -12.34
CA PRO A 150 12.59 8.10 -13.73
C PRO A 150 11.37 7.49 -14.41
N ARG A 151 10.46 6.91 -13.61
CA ARG A 151 9.19 6.36 -14.09
C ARG A 151 8.12 7.43 -14.34
N TYR A 152 7.98 8.38 -13.41
CA TYR A 152 6.86 9.31 -13.38
C TYR A 152 7.17 10.63 -14.07
N MET A 153 8.39 11.15 -13.89
CA MET A 153 8.89 12.35 -14.56
C MET A 153 7.91 13.52 -14.48
N GLY A 154 7.27 13.74 -13.33
CA GLY A 154 6.31 14.84 -13.15
C GLY A 154 5.07 14.77 -14.05
N GLN A 155 4.71 13.61 -14.59
CA GLN A 155 3.54 13.48 -15.46
C GLN A 155 2.25 13.92 -14.76
N ASN A 156 1.43 14.69 -15.48
CA ASN A 156 0.14 15.21 -15.03
C ASN A 156 0.20 16.13 -13.78
N LEU A 157 1.36 16.70 -13.47
CA LEU A 157 1.42 17.82 -12.53
C LEU A 157 0.79 19.07 -13.16
N THR A 158 0.07 19.85 -12.36
CA THR A 158 -0.34 21.20 -12.80
C THR A 158 0.87 22.12 -12.93
N THR A 159 0.70 23.27 -13.58
CA THR A 159 1.75 24.28 -13.67
C THR A 159 2.22 24.71 -12.28
N GLU A 160 1.27 24.92 -11.36
CA GLU A 160 1.57 25.32 -9.98
C GLU A 160 2.31 24.21 -9.21
N GLU A 161 1.90 22.95 -9.34
CA GLU A 161 2.59 21.81 -8.72
C GLU A 161 4.01 21.64 -9.28
N PHE A 162 4.19 21.85 -10.59
CA PHE A 162 5.49 21.79 -11.24
C PHE A 162 6.43 22.90 -10.73
N ASP A 163 5.94 24.14 -10.64
CA ASP A 163 6.70 25.28 -10.13
C ASP A 163 7.08 25.07 -8.65
N GLU A 164 6.16 24.58 -7.83
CA GLU A 164 6.42 24.26 -6.42
C GLU A 164 7.49 23.17 -6.25
N ALA A 165 7.45 22.14 -7.11
CA ALA A 165 8.45 21.08 -7.16
C ALA A 165 9.83 21.61 -7.55
N MET A 166 9.90 22.44 -8.60
CA MET A 166 11.13 23.06 -9.09
C MET A 166 11.78 23.96 -8.02
N ALA A 167 10.97 24.66 -7.23
CA ALA A 167 11.45 25.51 -6.13
C ALA A 167 12.18 24.75 -5.02
N GLN A 168 12.05 23.42 -4.94
CA GLN A 168 12.80 22.58 -3.99
C GLN A 168 14.25 22.34 -4.41
N PHE A 169 14.56 22.60 -5.69
CA PHE A 169 15.92 22.46 -6.23
C PHE A 169 16.56 23.83 -6.36
N LYS A 170 17.89 23.86 -6.25
CA LYS A 170 18.67 25.06 -6.53
C LYS A 170 18.49 25.47 -8.00
N GLU A 171 18.45 26.77 -8.27
CA GLU A 171 18.19 27.34 -9.61
C GLU A 171 19.20 26.87 -10.67
N ASP A 172 20.44 26.60 -10.28
CA ASP A 172 21.50 26.08 -11.15
C ASP A 172 21.22 24.64 -11.64
N LEU A 173 20.38 23.88 -10.93
CA LEU A 173 19.95 22.54 -11.32
C LEU A 173 18.73 22.56 -12.25
N HIS A 174 17.96 23.65 -12.29
CA HIS A 174 16.73 23.75 -13.09
C HIS A 174 16.94 23.40 -14.57
N PRO A 175 17.99 23.89 -15.28
CA PRO A 175 18.20 23.52 -16.67
C PRO A 175 18.43 22.03 -16.88
N GLN A 176 19.04 21.33 -15.93
CA GLN A 176 19.27 19.89 -16.02
C GLN A 176 18.00 19.09 -15.74
N ILE A 177 17.18 19.54 -14.79
CA ILE A 177 15.86 18.96 -14.55
C ILE A 177 14.99 19.11 -15.81
N THR A 178 14.95 20.29 -16.42
CA THR A 178 14.23 20.49 -17.69
C THR A 178 14.72 19.56 -18.80
N LYS A 179 16.05 19.35 -18.92
CA LYS A 179 16.60 18.38 -19.88
C LYS A 179 16.20 16.94 -19.57
N PHE A 180 16.13 16.56 -18.30
CA PHE A 180 15.65 15.25 -17.87
C PHE A 180 14.20 15.01 -18.30
N HIS A 181 13.30 15.97 -18.07
CA HIS A 181 11.90 15.89 -18.54
C HIS A 181 11.79 15.84 -20.07
N GLY A 182 12.62 16.64 -20.76
CA GLY A 182 12.69 16.63 -22.22
C GLY A 182 13.37 15.40 -22.81
N GLN A 183 13.92 14.50 -21.98
CA GLN A 183 14.73 13.36 -22.40
C GLN A 183 15.86 13.79 -23.37
N LEU A 184 16.46 14.95 -23.06
CA LEU A 184 17.51 15.59 -23.83
C LEU A 184 18.89 15.22 -23.25
N PRO A 185 19.97 15.31 -24.05
CA PRO A 185 21.34 15.13 -23.54
C PRO A 185 21.58 15.99 -22.28
N PRO A 186 22.12 15.39 -21.19
CA PRO A 186 22.83 14.11 -21.12
C PRO A 186 21.97 12.85 -20.90
N PHE A 187 20.64 12.96 -20.86
CA PHE A 187 19.69 11.87 -20.59
C PHE A 187 19.11 11.29 -21.89
N PRO A 188 19.73 10.27 -22.51
CA PRO A 188 19.22 9.69 -23.75
C PRO A 188 17.91 8.95 -23.52
N SER A 189 17.09 8.81 -24.56
CA SER A 189 15.83 8.04 -24.52
C SER A 189 16.02 6.59 -24.03
N SER A 190 17.20 5.99 -24.23
CA SER A 190 17.52 4.64 -23.72
C SER A 190 17.43 4.52 -22.19
N PHE A 191 17.67 5.61 -21.45
CA PHE A 191 17.53 5.65 -19.99
C PHE A 191 16.07 5.52 -19.53
N PHE A 192 15.12 5.75 -20.42
CA PHE A 192 13.69 5.71 -20.15
C PHE A 192 13.00 4.52 -20.83
N SER A 193 13.78 3.54 -21.30
CA SER A 193 13.27 2.27 -21.80
C SER A 193 12.52 1.49 -20.70
N ALA A 194 11.65 0.55 -21.11
CA ALA A 194 10.81 -0.19 -20.18
C ALA A 194 11.61 -0.89 -19.07
N GLY A 195 12.74 -1.53 -19.41
CA GLY A 195 13.61 -2.18 -18.42
C GLY A 195 14.25 -1.18 -17.44
N MET A 196 14.74 -0.04 -17.94
CA MET A 196 15.35 0.99 -17.08
C MET A 196 14.35 1.62 -16.10
N LYS A 197 13.07 1.74 -16.50
CA LYS A 197 12.00 2.26 -15.62
C LYS A 197 11.57 1.28 -14.51
N GLN A 198 11.99 0.02 -14.57
CA GLN A 198 11.75 -0.95 -13.49
C GLN A 198 12.83 -0.92 -12.40
N LEU A 199 13.99 -0.32 -12.69
CA LEU A 199 15.03 -0.17 -11.67
C LEU A 199 14.55 0.68 -10.50
N PRO A 200 15.02 0.39 -9.27
CA PRO A 200 14.87 1.30 -8.14
C PRO A 200 15.34 2.72 -8.51
N PRO A 201 14.58 3.77 -8.16
CA PRO A 201 14.91 5.13 -8.61
C PRO A 201 16.29 5.62 -8.16
N THR A 202 16.73 5.19 -6.99
CA THR A 202 18.07 5.50 -6.44
C THR A 202 19.18 4.84 -7.25
N GLU A 203 19.02 3.58 -7.67
CA GLU A 203 19.97 2.87 -8.53
C GLU A 203 20.04 3.48 -9.93
N TRP A 204 18.88 3.87 -10.48
CA TRP A 204 18.83 4.58 -11.75
C TRP A 204 19.63 5.89 -11.68
N TRP A 205 19.44 6.69 -10.62
CA TRP A 205 20.18 7.94 -10.43
C TRP A 205 21.66 7.70 -10.14
N CYS A 206 22.00 6.63 -9.42
CA CYS A 206 23.39 6.23 -9.19
C CYS A 206 24.11 6.01 -10.52
N GLY A 207 23.50 5.29 -11.47
CA GLY A 207 24.06 5.08 -12.80
C GLY A 207 24.06 6.35 -13.66
N ALA A 208 22.96 7.12 -13.64
CA ALA A 208 22.83 8.34 -14.44
C ALA A 208 23.85 9.42 -14.02
N ALA A 209 24.10 9.57 -12.71
CA ALA A 209 25.06 10.55 -12.18
C ALA A 209 26.52 10.26 -12.54
N GLN A 210 26.86 9.05 -13.00
CA GLN A 210 28.21 8.74 -13.50
C GLN A 210 28.45 9.27 -14.91
N ARG A 211 27.41 9.68 -15.65
CA ARG A 211 27.57 10.15 -17.02
C ARG A 211 28.20 11.54 -17.07
N PRO A 212 29.08 11.78 -18.06
CA PRO A 212 29.53 13.12 -18.38
C PRO A 212 28.34 14.04 -18.69
N GLY A 213 28.32 15.22 -18.06
CA GLY A 213 27.31 16.24 -18.27
C GLY A 213 26.10 16.18 -17.33
N VAL A 214 25.95 15.12 -16.53
CA VAL A 214 25.00 15.09 -15.41
C VAL A 214 25.68 15.68 -14.17
N SER A 215 25.06 16.67 -13.52
CA SER A 215 25.56 17.19 -12.24
C SER A 215 25.45 16.12 -11.16
N LYS A 216 26.56 15.92 -10.46
CA LYS A 216 26.57 15.07 -9.26
C LYS A 216 25.60 15.59 -8.20
N GLU A 217 25.45 16.90 -8.07
CA GLU A 217 24.55 17.52 -7.09
C GLU A 217 23.09 17.20 -7.39
N LEU A 218 22.70 17.14 -8.67
CA LEU A 218 21.37 16.70 -9.06
C LEU A 218 21.15 15.21 -8.72
N GLY A 219 22.14 14.37 -9.02
CA GLY A 219 22.11 12.95 -8.66
C GLY A 219 21.96 12.75 -7.14
N ASP A 220 22.78 13.44 -6.35
CA ASP A 220 22.76 13.38 -4.88
C ASP A 220 21.42 13.88 -4.32
N ALA A 221 20.87 14.97 -4.86
CA ALA A 221 19.57 15.49 -4.46
C ALA A 221 18.42 14.51 -4.79
N ALA A 222 18.42 13.95 -6.00
CA ALA A 222 17.40 12.99 -6.42
C ALA A 222 17.45 11.70 -5.59
N MET A 223 18.65 11.13 -5.38
CA MET A 223 18.82 9.95 -4.52
C MET A 223 18.38 10.23 -3.08
N SER A 224 18.72 11.40 -2.52
CA SER A 224 18.30 11.79 -1.17
C SER A 224 16.79 11.92 -1.01
N LEU A 225 16.08 12.42 -2.03
CA LEU A 225 14.62 12.51 -2.03
C LEU A 225 13.98 11.13 -2.18
N LEU A 226 14.46 10.34 -3.15
CA LEU A 226 13.89 9.06 -3.53
C LEU A 226 14.20 7.93 -2.54
N SER A 227 15.17 8.12 -1.64
CA SER A 227 15.43 7.17 -0.55
C SER A 227 14.50 7.32 0.65
N LYS A 228 13.60 8.33 0.64
CA LYS A 228 12.71 8.60 1.78
C LYS A 228 11.41 7.80 1.64
N PRO A 229 11.06 6.98 2.64
CA PRO A 229 9.80 6.26 2.61
C PRO A 229 8.63 7.23 2.83
N PRO A 230 7.48 7.01 2.17
CA PRO A 230 6.29 7.85 2.34
C PRO A 230 5.47 7.49 3.59
N SER A 231 5.80 6.38 4.27
CA SER A 231 5.04 5.85 5.41
C SER A 231 5.94 5.41 6.57
N SER A 232 5.41 5.50 7.80
CA SER A 232 6.00 4.91 9.01
C SER A 232 5.92 3.38 9.05
N ALA A 233 5.27 2.73 8.08
CA ALA A 233 5.06 1.28 8.09
C ALA A 233 6.35 0.45 8.14
N SER A 234 7.46 0.94 7.59
CA SER A 234 8.76 0.27 7.72
C SER A 234 9.25 0.22 9.19
N ILE A 235 8.97 1.29 9.95
CA ILE A 235 9.24 1.35 11.39
C ILE A 235 8.28 0.40 12.14
N GLU A 236 7.00 0.36 11.77
CA GLU A 236 6.02 -0.55 12.37
C GLU A 236 6.38 -2.03 12.18
N ARG A 237 6.92 -2.40 11.01
CA ARG A 237 7.45 -3.75 10.76
C ARG A 237 8.67 -4.06 11.62
N THR A 238 9.50 -3.07 11.89
CA THR A 238 10.60 -3.20 12.85
C THR A 238 10.05 -3.43 14.27
N PHE A 239 9.01 -2.70 14.69
CA PHE A 239 8.35 -2.94 15.99
C PHE A 239 7.68 -4.31 16.07
N SER A 240 7.11 -4.80 14.98
CA SER A 240 6.58 -6.17 14.94
C SER A 240 7.68 -7.21 15.16
N SER A 241 8.90 -6.97 14.64
CA SER A 241 10.07 -7.83 14.86
C SER A 241 10.52 -7.81 16.31
N PHE A 242 10.45 -6.66 16.98
CA PHE A 242 10.64 -6.57 18.45
C PHE A 242 9.66 -7.46 19.20
N GLY A 243 8.41 -7.58 18.75
CA GLY A 243 7.41 -8.47 19.35
C GLY A 243 7.78 -9.96 19.31
N LEU A 244 8.63 -10.38 18.36
CA LEU A 244 9.15 -11.75 18.27
C LEU A 244 10.34 -11.99 19.21
N VAL A 245 11.15 -10.96 19.43
CA VAL A 245 12.34 -11.02 20.30
C VAL A 245 11.96 -10.82 21.77
N GLN A 246 11.07 -9.87 22.05
CA GLN A 246 10.54 -9.53 23.38
C GLN A 246 9.05 -9.90 23.45
N THR A 247 8.80 -11.16 23.83
CA THR A 247 7.43 -11.64 24.08
C THR A 247 7.05 -11.47 25.55
N LYS A 248 5.76 -11.57 25.87
CA LYS A 248 5.28 -11.59 27.27
C LYS A 248 5.93 -12.71 28.11
N LEU A 249 6.31 -13.82 27.49
CA LEU A 249 7.00 -14.96 28.12
C LEU A 249 8.52 -14.73 28.25
N ARG A 250 9.13 -13.96 27.34
CA ARG A 250 10.57 -13.66 27.30
C ARG A 250 10.82 -12.15 27.33
N ASN A 251 10.52 -11.53 28.48
CA ASN A 251 10.54 -10.07 28.66
C ASN A 251 11.78 -9.52 29.41
N ARG A 252 12.75 -10.38 29.78
CA ARG A 252 13.95 -10.02 30.55
C ARG A 252 15.15 -9.59 29.69
N LEU A 253 14.94 -9.18 28.45
CA LEU A 253 16.03 -8.68 27.60
C LEU A 253 16.19 -7.17 27.83
N GLY A 254 17.41 -6.75 28.21
CA GLY A 254 17.76 -5.33 28.20
C GLY A 254 17.66 -4.73 26.79
N HIS A 255 17.39 -3.44 26.70
CA HIS A 255 17.15 -2.72 25.44
C HIS A 255 18.23 -2.99 24.38
N ALA A 256 19.51 -2.79 24.73
CA ALA A 256 20.63 -2.96 23.81
C ALA A 256 20.76 -4.40 23.27
N THR A 257 20.39 -5.41 24.07
CA THR A 257 20.40 -6.81 23.61
C THR A 257 19.23 -7.09 22.68
N ALA A 258 18.05 -6.58 22.99
CA ALA A 258 16.87 -6.73 22.14
C ALA A 258 17.06 -6.06 20.78
N GLU A 259 17.63 -4.85 20.77
CA GLU A 259 17.97 -4.11 19.56
C GLU A 259 18.93 -4.90 18.66
N LYS A 260 20.03 -5.43 19.21
CA LYS A 260 20.98 -6.27 18.45
C LYS A 260 20.32 -7.52 17.88
N LEU A 261 19.45 -8.18 18.65
CA LEU A 261 18.75 -9.37 18.18
C LEU A 261 17.76 -9.06 17.06
N VAL A 262 17.03 -7.95 17.15
CA VAL A 262 16.14 -7.49 16.07
C VAL A 262 16.93 -7.12 14.83
N PHE A 263 18.07 -6.44 14.99
CA PHE A 263 18.98 -6.16 13.89
C PHE A 263 19.46 -7.45 13.20
N CYS A 264 19.99 -8.42 13.95
CA CYS A 264 20.41 -9.71 13.39
C CYS A 264 19.26 -10.44 12.69
N TYR A 265 18.07 -10.45 13.30
CA TYR A 265 16.88 -11.07 12.70
C TYR A 265 16.52 -10.42 11.35
N ARG A 266 16.49 -9.09 11.28
CA ARG A 266 16.18 -8.34 10.06
C ARG A 266 17.24 -8.57 8.98
N MET A 267 18.52 -8.59 9.33
CA MET A 267 19.61 -8.87 8.39
C MET A 267 19.50 -10.29 7.80
N LEU A 268 19.26 -11.29 8.64
CA LEU A 268 19.10 -12.69 8.19
C LEU A 268 17.87 -12.86 7.29
N GLN A 269 16.79 -12.10 7.53
CA GLN A 269 15.63 -12.10 6.65
C GLN A 269 15.85 -11.34 5.34
N GLY A 270 16.68 -10.30 5.34
CA GLY A 270 17.05 -9.56 4.14
C GLY A 270 17.90 -10.41 3.18
N THR A 271 18.86 -11.19 3.72
CA THR A 271 19.73 -12.05 2.91
C THR A 271 19.01 -13.28 2.37
N ALA A 272 18.06 -13.86 3.12
CA ALA A 272 17.30 -15.03 2.66
C ALA A 272 16.38 -14.75 1.46
N ALA A 273 16.06 -13.48 1.18
CA ALA A 273 15.27 -13.11 0.00
C ALA A 273 16.11 -12.96 -1.27
N GLU A 274 17.45 -12.93 -1.17
CA GLU A 274 18.37 -12.88 -2.31
C GLU A 274 18.80 -14.28 -2.77
N ASP A 275 18.66 -15.30 -1.90
CA ASP A 275 19.10 -16.69 -2.17
C ASP A 275 18.01 -17.59 -2.81
N ASP A 276 16.77 -17.10 -2.98
CA ASP A 276 15.66 -17.85 -3.58
C ASP A 276 15.51 -17.60 -5.11
N ASP A 277 16.40 -16.79 -5.72
CA ASP A 277 16.44 -16.46 -7.15
C ASP A 277 17.65 -17.06 -7.91
N GLU A 278 18.19 -18.22 -7.46
CA GLU A 278 19.13 -19.06 -8.24
C GLU A 278 18.50 -20.36 -8.77
#